data_AF-A0A4Q3V4C1-F1
#
_entry.id   AF-A0A4Q3V4C1-F1
#
_cell.length_a   1.000
_cell.length_b   1.000
_cell.length_c   1.000
_cell.angle_alpha   90.00
_cell.angle_beta   90.00
_cell.angle_gamma   90.00
#
_symmetry.space_group_name_H-M   'P 1'
#
loop_
_entity.id
_entity.type
_entity.pdbx_description
1 polymer ?
#
loop_
_entity_poly.entity_id
_entity_poly.type
_entity_poly.pdbx_seq_one_letter_code
_entity_poly.pdbx_strand_id
1 'polypeptide(L)'
;MLAALSAGAFAQNYIFGNSGGADNILSLTLSDSTVYTVSTTQNRITPGVNNQGWYSTVSVSYEENDNTLTGDPDNGSFYRSFFSFDLSGLDLAGRTVTSASLQAATYNVVGSGTLSFFDVSASPTSLVETKPLGSEEIFDDLGSGRFYGSYAYSEIDSGLDLTFGLNGLAIADISSAAGSGWFSLGGASDSQSQAVPEPASMAALGLGGLALLRRRRKSA
;
A
#
# COMPACT_ATOMS: atom_id res chain seq x y z
N MET A 1 22.23 40.18 -5.62
CA MET A 1 22.92 38.96 -5.16
C MET A 1 21.84 37.89 -5.06
N LEU A 2 21.79 37.01 -6.05
CA LEU A 2 20.71 36.05 -6.27
C LEU A 2 20.99 34.82 -5.40
N ALA A 3 20.23 34.63 -4.32
CA ALA A 3 20.30 33.40 -3.52
C ALA A 3 19.41 32.35 -4.20
N ALA A 4 20.04 31.42 -4.93
CA ALA A 4 19.38 30.20 -5.37
C ALA A 4 19.15 29.32 -4.13
N LEU A 5 17.93 29.32 -3.61
CA LEU A 5 17.45 28.26 -2.73
C LEU A 5 17.30 27.02 -3.61
N SER A 6 18.25 26.09 -3.53
CA SER A 6 18.04 24.76 -4.07
C SER A 6 16.96 24.10 -3.22
N ALA A 7 15.73 24.08 -3.72
CA ALA A 7 14.74 23.15 -3.24
C ALA A 7 15.33 21.74 -3.42
N GLY A 8 15.48 21.00 -2.33
CA GLY A 8 15.81 19.58 -2.40
C GLY A 8 14.76 18.92 -3.30
N ALA A 9 15.23 18.19 -4.32
CA ALA A 9 14.36 17.36 -5.11
C ALA A 9 13.84 16.23 -4.20
N PHE A 10 12.64 16.39 -3.66
CA PHE A 10 11.95 15.29 -3.00
C PHE A 10 11.45 14.37 -4.11
N ALA A 11 11.97 13.15 -4.16
CA ALA A 11 11.50 12.11 -5.06
C ALA A 11 10.06 11.74 -4.64
N GLN A 12 9.13 11.79 -5.59
CA GLN A 12 7.75 11.38 -5.40
C GLN A 12 7.70 9.86 -5.23
N ASN A 13 7.33 9.34 -4.05
CA ASN A 13 7.43 7.90 -3.74
C ASN A 13 6.10 7.16 -3.95
N TYR A 14 5.81 6.70 -5.17
CA TYR A 14 4.68 5.79 -5.41
C TYR A 14 5.05 4.36 -4.97
N ILE A 15 4.15 3.61 -4.33
CA ILE A 15 4.37 2.18 -4.04
C ILE A 15 3.38 1.32 -4.81
N PHE A 16 2.11 1.74 -4.83
CA PHE A 16 1.12 1.26 -5.79
C PHE A 16 0.54 2.45 -6.53
N GLY A 17 0.30 2.27 -7.82
CA GLY A 17 0.08 3.37 -8.74
C GLY A 17 -0.71 2.98 -9.97
N ASN A 18 -1.55 1.93 -9.93
CA ASN A 18 -2.25 1.53 -11.14
C ASN A 18 -3.14 2.68 -11.61
N SER A 19 -2.80 3.30 -12.74
CA SER A 19 -3.50 4.47 -13.28
C SER A 19 -4.55 4.10 -14.34
N GLY A 20 -4.95 2.83 -14.45
CA GLY A 20 -5.71 2.33 -15.59
C GLY A 20 -6.85 1.35 -15.27
N GLY A 21 -7.26 1.22 -14.00
CA GLY A 21 -8.37 0.31 -13.64
C GLY A 21 -8.07 -1.16 -13.94
N ALA A 22 -6.79 -1.57 -13.90
CA ALA A 22 -6.45 -2.97 -14.13
C ALA A 22 -7.13 -3.87 -13.10
N ASP A 23 -7.53 -5.05 -13.58
CA ASP A 23 -8.19 -6.06 -12.79
C ASP A 23 -7.22 -6.66 -11.77
N ASN A 24 -7.67 -6.82 -10.54
CA ASN A 24 -6.88 -7.48 -9.49
C ASN A 24 -7.54 -8.81 -9.18
N ILE A 25 -6.73 -9.87 -9.04
CA ILE A 25 -7.23 -11.24 -9.00
C ILE A 25 -6.89 -11.87 -7.65
N LEU A 26 -7.90 -12.37 -6.94
CA LEU A 26 -7.73 -13.27 -5.82
C LEU A 26 -7.77 -14.72 -6.35
N SER A 27 -6.66 -15.43 -6.20
CA SER A 27 -6.52 -16.84 -6.58
C SER A 27 -6.48 -17.72 -5.33
N LEU A 28 -7.35 -18.73 -5.29
CA LEU A 28 -7.50 -19.69 -4.20
C LEU A 28 -7.20 -21.10 -4.71
N THR A 29 -6.35 -21.85 -4.01
CA THR A 29 -6.14 -23.28 -4.27
C THR A 29 -6.94 -24.09 -3.26
N LEU A 30 -7.82 -24.96 -3.74
CA LEU A 30 -8.63 -25.84 -2.89
C LEU A 30 -7.89 -27.15 -2.58
N SER A 31 -8.38 -27.90 -1.59
CA SER A 31 -7.80 -29.18 -1.15
C SER A 31 -7.75 -30.27 -2.23
N ASP A 32 -8.54 -30.13 -3.29
CA ASP A 32 -8.53 -31.00 -4.48
C ASP A 32 -7.62 -30.48 -5.62
N SER A 33 -6.81 -29.44 -5.34
CA SER A 33 -5.97 -28.70 -6.29
C SER A 33 -6.73 -27.87 -7.34
N THR A 34 -8.06 -27.73 -7.22
CA THR A 34 -8.82 -26.78 -8.05
C THR A 34 -8.38 -25.36 -7.72
N VAL A 35 -8.19 -24.55 -8.75
CA VAL A 35 -7.95 -23.11 -8.60
C VAL A 35 -9.25 -22.36 -8.85
N TYR A 36 -9.70 -21.62 -7.83
CA TYR A 36 -10.80 -20.66 -7.95
C TYR A 36 -10.22 -19.27 -8.07
N THR A 37 -10.70 -18.48 -9.03
CA THR A 37 -10.29 -17.08 -9.20
C THR A 37 -11.49 -16.18 -9.15
N VAL A 38 -11.34 -15.06 -8.46
CA VAL A 38 -12.30 -13.96 -8.43
C VAL A 38 -11.55 -12.66 -8.59
N SER A 39 -12.19 -11.68 -9.19
CA SER A 39 -11.56 -10.42 -9.54
C SER A 39 -12.33 -9.21 -9.05
N THR A 40 -11.67 -8.06 -8.94
CA THR A 40 -12.31 -6.79 -8.54
C THR A 40 -13.25 -6.23 -9.61
N THR A 41 -13.17 -6.71 -10.85
CA THR A 41 -14.10 -6.36 -11.94
C THR A 41 -15.37 -7.23 -11.97
N GLN A 42 -15.40 -8.34 -11.23
CA GLN A 42 -16.57 -9.22 -11.12
C GLN A 42 -17.53 -8.74 -10.04
N ASN A 43 -18.83 -8.91 -10.30
CA ASN A 43 -19.92 -8.55 -9.37
C ASN A 43 -19.74 -7.16 -8.74
N ARG A 44 -19.42 -6.16 -9.57
CA ARG A 44 -19.22 -4.78 -9.12
C ARG A 44 -20.41 -4.26 -8.32
N ILE A 45 -20.12 -3.64 -7.17
CA ILE A 45 -21.14 -3.02 -6.31
C ILE A 45 -21.78 -1.83 -7.05
N THR A 46 -20.94 -0.98 -7.63
CA THR A 46 -21.36 0.14 -8.47
C THR A 46 -21.10 -0.19 -9.94
N PRO A 47 -22.11 -0.17 -10.83
CA PRO A 47 -21.93 -0.50 -12.24
C PRO A 47 -20.85 0.37 -12.89
N GLY A 48 -19.82 -0.29 -13.44
CA GLY A 48 -18.71 0.38 -14.14
C GLY A 48 -17.54 0.81 -13.24
N VAL A 49 -17.63 0.60 -11.92
CA VAL A 49 -16.57 0.90 -10.94
C VAL A 49 -16.04 -0.41 -10.38
N ASN A 50 -14.73 -0.62 -10.45
CA ASN A 50 -14.11 -1.81 -9.87
C ASN A 50 -14.23 -1.79 -8.35
N ASN A 51 -14.30 -2.97 -7.73
CA ASN A 51 -14.34 -3.13 -6.28
C ASN A 51 -12.95 -2.92 -5.65
N GLN A 52 -12.31 -1.77 -5.95
CA GLN A 52 -10.96 -1.42 -5.54
C GLN A 52 -10.79 0.08 -5.41
N GLY A 53 -9.69 0.50 -4.80
CA GLY A 53 -9.21 1.86 -4.95
C GLY A 53 -8.27 2.30 -3.85
N TRP A 54 -8.34 3.57 -3.46
CA TRP A 54 -7.55 4.14 -2.36
C TRP A 54 -8.32 5.15 -1.51
N TYR A 55 -7.86 5.31 -0.27
CA TYR A 55 -8.22 6.40 0.63
C TYR A 55 -6.99 7.20 1.04
N SER A 56 -7.21 8.48 1.35
CA SER A 56 -6.21 9.40 1.88
C SER A 56 -6.88 10.34 2.88
N THR A 57 -6.13 10.82 3.87
CA THR A 57 -6.63 11.82 4.84
C THR A 57 -6.58 13.24 4.27
N VAL A 58 -5.83 13.48 3.19
CA VAL A 58 -5.59 14.81 2.63
C VAL A 58 -6.03 14.97 1.18
N SER A 59 -6.43 13.88 0.50
CA SER A 59 -6.88 13.89 -0.90
C SER A 59 -8.27 13.26 -1.05
N VAL A 60 -9.12 13.85 -1.90
CA VAL A 60 -10.39 13.25 -2.34
C VAL A 60 -10.12 12.27 -3.48
N SER A 61 -10.79 11.11 -3.46
CA SER A 61 -10.95 10.29 -4.66
C SER A 61 -12.41 10.24 -5.09
N TYR A 62 -12.65 10.36 -6.39
CA TYR A 62 -13.98 10.17 -6.97
C TYR A 62 -14.28 8.67 -7.14
N GLU A 63 -15.57 8.33 -7.23
CA GLU A 63 -16.03 6.94 -7.33
C GLU A 63 -15.50 6.25 -8.58
N GLU A 64 -15.34 6.98 -9.68
CA GLU A 64 -14.86 6.45 -10.96
C GLU A 64 -13.35 6.21 -11.00
N ASN A 65 -12.64 6.59 -9.93
CA ASN A 65 -11.20 6.39 -9.84
C ASN A 65 -10.88 4.99 -9.29
N ASP A 66 -10.75 4.05 -10.22
CA ASP A 66 -10.39 2.65 -9.95
C ASP A 66 -8.89 2.44 -9.71
N ASN A 67 -8.12 3.51 -9.58
CA ASN A 67 -6.68 3.40 -9.30
C ASN A 67 -6.44 2.82 -7.92
N THR A 68 -5.37 2.05 -7.76
CA THR A 68 -4.94 1.55 -6.45
C THR A 68 -3.65 2.24 -6.05
N LEU A 69 -3.74 3.11 -5.05
CA LEU A 69 -2.62 3.89 -4.52
C LEU A 69 -2.28 3.46 -3.09
N THR A 70 -0.99 3.23 -2.85
CA THR A 70 -0.44 2.98 -1.51
C THR A 70 0.87 3.72 -1.38
N GLY A 71 1.13 4.30 -0.20
CA GLY A 71 2.37 5.02 0.08
C GLY A 71 2.22 6.53 0.17
N ASP A 72 3.34 7.25 0.09
CA ASP A 72 3.41 8.70 0.17
C ASP A 72 4.07 9.28 -1.10
N PRO A 73 3.32 9.38 -2.20
CA PRO A 73 3.84 9.88 -3.46
C PRO A 73 4.16 11.37 -3.45
N ASP A 74 3.61 12.16 -2.52
CA ASP A 74 3.71 13.64 -2.55
C ASP A 74 4.15 14.27 -1.21
N ASN A 75 4.97 13.57 -0.42
CA ASN A 75 5.61 14.07 0.81
C ASN A 75 4.61 14.74 1.78
N GLY A 76 3.67 13.94 2.28
CA GLY A 76 2.60 14.35 3.19
C GLY A 76 1.20 13.87 2.80
N SER A 77 1.07 13.16 1.68
CA SER A 77 -0.19 12.55 1.25
C SER A 77 -0.06 11.04 1.31
N PHE A 78 -0.38 10.45 2.45
CA PHE A 78 -0.41 8.99 2.56
C PHE A 78 -1.69 8.44 1.92
N TYR A 79 -1.52 7.37 1.15
CA TYR A 79 -2.58 6.60 0.52
C TYR A 79 -2.55 5.17 1.03
N ARG A 80 -3.73 4.60 1.19
CA ARG A 80 -3.94 3.18 1.50
C ARG A 80 -4.92 2.62 0.50
N SER A 81 -4.57 1.48 -0.07
CA SER A 81 -5.37 0.83 -1.10
C SER A 81 -6.37 -0.13 -0.47
N PHE A 82 -7.44 -0.46 -1.19
CA PHE A 82 -8.30 -1.58 -0.85
C PHE A 82 -8.64 -2.42 -2.08
N PHE A 83 -8.99 -3.68 -1.83
CA PHE A 83 -9.49 -4.63 -2.81
C PHE A 83 -10.61 -5.44 -2.18
N SER A 84 -11.75 -5.56 -2.86
CA SER A 84 -12.92 -6.29 -2.39
C SER A 84 -13.37 -7.31 -3.44
N PHE A 85 -13.57 -8.55 -2.99
CA PHE A 85 -13.92 -9.69 -3.82
C PHE A 85 -15.23 -10.30 -3.36
N ASP A 86 -16.16 -10.51 -4.29
CA ASP A 86 -17.41 -11.20 -4.01
C ASP A 86 -17.20 -12.72 -4.01
N LEU A 87 -17.33 -13.34 -2.84
CA LEU A 87 -17.17 -14.79 -2.68
C LEU A 87 -18.51 -15.54 -2.71
N SER A 88 -19.61 -14.89 -3.09
CA SER A 88 -20.93 -15.55 -3.24
C SER A 88 -20.91 -16.74 -4.21
N GLY A 89 -20.00 -16.73 -5.20
CA GLY A 89 -19.78 -17.83 -6.14
C GLY A 89 -18.87 -18.96 -5.63
N LEU A 90 -18.19 -18.78 -4.49
CA LEU A 90 -17.27 -19.76 -3.94
C LEU A 90 -18.02 -20.84 -3.16
N ASP A 91 -18.36 -21.94 -3.81
CA ASP A 91 -18.89 -23.14 -3.15
C ASP A 91 -17.76 -24.09 -2.75
N LEU A 92 -17.53 -24.22 -1.44
CA LEU A 92 -16.52 -25.14 -0.94
C LEU A 92 -16.97 -26.61 -1.01
N ALA A 93 -18.25 -26.93 -0.91
CA ALA A 93 -18.79 -28.31 -1.01
C ALA A 93 -17.98 -29.39 -0.25
N GLY A 94 -17.46 -29.06 0.95
CA GLY A 94 -16.63 -29.96 1.76
C GLY A 94 -15.12 -29.93 1.46
N ARG A 95 -14.67 -29.07 0.54
CA ARG A 95 -13.26 -28.74 0.30
C ARG A 95 -12.82 -27.62 1.24
N THR A 96 -11.51 -27.45 1.37
CA THR A 96 -10.92 -26.33 2.12
C THR A 96 -10.02 -25.50 1.22
N VAL A 97 -9.89 -24.21 1.53
CA VAL A 97 -8.87 -23.35 0.91
C VAL A 97 -7.51 -23.70 1.55
N THR A 98 -6.52 -24.01 0.72
CA THR A 98 -5.17 -24.42 1.15
C THR A 98 -4.11 -23.35 0.92
N SER A 99 -4.32 -22.48 -0.08
CA SER A 99 -3.52 -21.27 -0.29
C SER A 99 -4.38 -20.18 -0.91
N ALA A 100 -4.03 -18.93 -0.63
CA ALA A 100 -4.63 -17.76 -1.25
C ALA A 100 -3.53 -16.79 -1.68
N SER A 101 -3.73 -16.11 -2.81
CA SER A 101 -2.84 -15.07 -3.29
C SER A 101 -3.61 -13.94 -3.96
N LEU A 102 -3.15 -12.72 -3.75
CA LEU A 102 -3.61 -11.53 -4.47
C LEU A 102 -2.63 -11.26 -5.61
N GLN A 103 -3.13 -11.12 -6.82
CA GLN A 103 -2.38 -10.55 -7.94
C GLN A 103 -2.82 -9.11 -8.14
N ALA A 104 -1.87 -8.18 -8.15
CA ALA A 104 -2.13 -6.77 -8.47
C ALA A 104 -1.02 -6.18 -9.35
N ALA A 105 -1.45 -5.38 -10.33
CA ALA A 105 -0.55 -4.67 -11.22
C ALA A 105 0.06 -3.44 -10.53
N THR A 106 1.37 -3.28 -10.63
CA THR A 106 2.06 -2.03 -10.31
C THR A 106 2.20 -1.18 -11.56
N TYR A 107 2.39 0.12 -11.38
CA TYR A 107 2.69 1.05 -12.47
C TYR A 107 4.00 1.77 -12.20
N ASN A 108 4.05 2.49 -11.08
CA ASN A 108 5.25 3.16 -10.60
C ASN A 108 5.51 2.74 -9.16
N VAL A 109 6.68 2.16 -8.91
CA VAL A 109 7.20 1.80 -7.59
C VAL A 109 8.49 2.59 -7.39
N VAL A 110 8.58 3.29 -6.27
CA VAL A 110 9.67 4.21 -5.97
C VAL A 110 10.23 3.89 -4.60
N GLY A 111 11.56 3.90 -4.49
CA GLY A 111 12.25 3.48 -3.29
C GLY A 111 12.09 1.99 -3.02
N SER A 112 12.15 1.62 -1.74
CA SER A 112 12.01 0.25 -1.28
C SER A 112 11.42 0.22 0.11
N GLY A 113 10.68 -0.82 0.44
CA GLY A 113 10.08 -0.98 1.76
C GLY A 113 9.22 -2.23 1.85
N THR A 114 8.28 -2.21 2.78
CA THR A 114 7.33 -3.32 2.98
C THR A 114 5.92 -2.83 2.73
N LEU A 115 5.22 -3.49 1.80
CA LEU A 115 3.78 -3.44 1.68
C LEU A 115 3.20 -4.51 2.60
N SER A 116 2.19 -4.15 3.38
CA SER A 116 1.47 -5.04 4.30
C SER A 116 -0.01 -5.02 3.96
N PHE A 117 -0.65 -6.18 4.08
CA PHE A 117 -2.08 -6.37 3.88
C PHE A 117 -2.77 -6.72 5.19
N PHE A 118 -3.97 -6.18 5.38
CA PHE A 118 -4.75 -6.34 6.59
C PHE A 118 -6.22 -6.66 6.29
N ASP A 119 -6.94 -7.17 7.29
CA ASP A 119 -8.40 -7.21 7.25
C ASP A 119 -9.00 -5.80 7.22
N VAL A 120 -10.23 -5.72 6.76
CA VAL A 120 -10.97 -4.47 6.63
C VAL A 120 -12.33 -4.70 7.24
N SER A 121 -12.66 -3.92 8.27
CA SER A 121 -13.95 -3.97 8.95
C SER A 121 -15.01 -3.14 8.24
N ALA A 122 -14.60 -2.13 7.45
CA ALA A 122 -15.49 -1.37 6.59
C ALA A 122 -16.19 -2.27 5.56
N SER A 123 -17.49 -2.04 5.36
CA SER A 123 -18.25 -2.82 4.40
C SER A 123 -17.75 -2.57 2.97
N PRO A 124 -17.78 -3.58 2.06
CA PRO A 124 -17.42 -3.40 0.65
C PRO A 124 -18.15 -2.23 -0.02
N THR A 125 -19.42 -2.02 0.33
CA THR A 125 -20.21 -0.89 -0.17
C THR A 125 -19.62 0.45 0.27
N SER A 126 -19.29 0.57 1.57
CA SER A 126 -18.67 1.79 2.12
C SER A 126 -17.29 2.09 1.53
N LEU A 127 -16.57 1.07 1.05
CA LEU A 127 -15.27 1.23 0.39
C LEU A 127 -15.39 1.72 -1.06
N VAL A 128 -16.41 1.27 -1.79
CA VAL A 128 -16.59 1.56 -3.23
C VAL A 128 -17.34 2.86 -3.49
N GLU A 129 -18.21 3.28 -2.57
CA GLU A 129 -18.88 4.59 -2.63
C GLU A 129 -17.90 5.77 -2.53
N THR A 130 -18.41 7.00 -2.72
CA THR A 130 -17.62 8.24 -2.71
C THR A 130 -16.64 8.25 -1.54
N LYS A 131 -15.39 8.65 -1.83
CA LYS A 131 -14.26 8.62 -0.88
C LYS A 131 -13.95 10.06 -0.45
N PRO A 132 -14.78 10.66 0.43
CA PRO A 132 -14.67 12.06 0.79
C PRO A 132 -13.40 12.32 1.63
N LEU A 133 -13.02 13.60 1.70
CA LEU A 133 -12.08 14.05 2.72
C LEU A 133 -12.64 13.75 4.12
N GLY A 134 -11.75 13.41 5.05
CA GLY A 134 -12.12 13.12 6.44
C GLY A 134 -12.54 11.68 6.70
N SER A 135 -12.36 10.75 5.76
CA SER A 135 -12.54 9.30 5.99
C SER A 135 -11.35 8.68 6.76
N GLU A 136 -10.94 9.30 7.86
CA GLU A 136 -9.80 8.86 8.70
C GLU A 136 -10.02 7.44 9.23
N GLU A 137 -11.25 7.10 9.65
CA GLU A 137 -11.58 5.77 10.16
C GLU A 137 -11.38 4.67 9.12
N ILE A 138 -11.83 4.90 7.86
CA ILE A 138 -11.61 3.94 6.77
C ILE A 138 -10.13 3.88 6.42
N PHE A 139 -9.46 5.03 6.33
CA PHE A 139 -8.02 5.06 6.10
C PHE A 139 -7.28 4.23 7.16
N ASP A 140 -7.60 4.41 8.44
CA ASP A 140 -7.00 3.67 9.55
C ASP A 140 -7.28 2.16 9.49
N ASP A 141 -8.52 1.78 9.17
CA ASP A 141 -8.95 0.39 8.97
C ASP A 141 -8.13 -0.30 7.85
N LEU A 142 -7.84 0.38 6.74
CA LEU A 142 -7.08 -0.19 5.61
C LEU A 142 -5.60 -0.51 5.90
N GLY A 143 -5.05 -0.05 7.02
CA GLY A 143 -3.65 -0.27 7.37
C GLY A 143 -3.44 -0.81 8.78
N SER A 144 -4.48 -1.37 9.39
CA SER A 144 -4.44 -1.95 10.72
C SER A 144 -5.33 -3.19 10.80
N GLY A 145 -5.29 -3.89 11.94
CA GLY A 145 -6.07 -5.12 12.14
C GLY A 145 -5.24 -6.41 12.04
N ARG A 146 -5.90 -7.51 11.72
CA ARG A 146 -5.32 -8.82 11.42
C ARG A 146 -4.48 -8.74 10.15
N PHE A 147 -3.19 -8.95 10.32
CA PHE A 147 -2.24 -9.04 9.24
C PHE A 147 -2.47 -10.27 8.36
N TYR A 148 -2.58 -10.06 7.04
CA TYR A 148 -2.82 -11.08 6.02
C TYR A 148 -1.58 -11.44 5.21
N GLY A 149 -0.56 -10.59 5.18
CA GLY A 149 0.67 -10.86 4.45
C GLY A 149 1.44 -9.59 4.16
N SER A 150 2.66 -9.73 3.66
CA SER A 150 3.50 -8.60 3.27
C SER A 150 4.38 -8.94 2.07
N TYR A 151 4.87 -7.91 1.42
CA TYR A 151 5.79 -7.99 0.29
C TYR A 151 6.85 -6.91 0.42
N ALA A 152 8.11 -7.32 0.31
CA ALA A 152 9.22 -6.38 0.23
C ALA A 152 9.29 -5.86 -1.21
N TYR A 153 8.96 -4.59 -1.41
CA TYR A 153 8.97 -3.96 -2.73
C TYR A 153 10.24 -3.16 -2.96
N SER A 154 10.56 -2.95 -4.23
CA SER A 154 11.57 -2.00 -4.67
C SER A 154 11.26 -1.49 -6.08
N GLU A 155 12.03 -0.52 -6.57
CA GLU A 155 11.80 0.09 -7.89
C GLU A 155 11.77 -0.91 -9.07
N ILE A 156 12.42 -2.07 -8.93
CA ILE A 156 12.40 -3.14 -9.94
C ILE A 156 11.01 -3.74 -10.14
N ASP A 157 10.11 -3.53 -9.19
CA ASP A 157 8.75 -4.04 -9.24
C ASP A 157 7.83 -3.14 -10.10
N SER A 158 8.31 -2.03 -10.65
CA SER A 158 7.52 -1.11 -11.47
C SER A 158 7.02 -1.75 -12.77
N GLY A 159 5.73 -1.60 -13.06
CA GLY A 159 5.10 -2.10 -14.30
C GLY A 159 4.95 -3.62 -14.35
N LEU A 160 4.95 -4.30 -13.20
CA LEU A 160 4.82 -5.76 -13.08
C LEU A 160 3.48 -6.16 -12.48
N ASP A 161 3.00 -7.34 -12.87
CA ASP A 161 1.91 -8.04 -12.16
C ASP A 161 2.51 -8.83 -10.99
N LEU A 162 2.40 -8.27 -9.79
CA LEU A 162 2.93 -8.90 -8.58
C LEU A 162 1.93 -9.89 -8.01
N THR A 163 2.44 -10.97 -7.41
CA THR A 163 1.64 -11.96 -6.69
C THR A 163 2.03 -12.00 -5.23
N PHE A 164 1.06 -11.72 -4.36
CA PHE A 164 1.21 -11.64 -2.92
C PHE A 164 0.59 -12.87 -2.26
N GLY A 165 1.41 -13.68 -1.59
CA GLY A 165 0.90 -14.79 -0.79
C GLY A 165 0.16 -14.26 0.45
N LEU A 166 -1.05 -14.79 0.68
CA LEU A 166 -1.84 -14.50 1.87
C LEU A 166 -1.70 -15.64 2.90
N ASN A 167 -1.69 -15.28 4.18
CA ASN A 167 -1.41 -16.20 5.27
C ASN A 167 -2.66 -16.98 5.74
N GLY A 168 -2.49 -17.82 6.76
CA GLY A 168 -3.56 -18.65 7.32
C GLY A 168 -4.75 -17.87 7.91
N LEU A 169 -4.53 -16.63 8.37
CA LEU A 169 -5.62 -15.77 8.86
C LEU A 169 -6.51 -15.33 7.71
N ALA A 170 -5.92 -14.88 6.60
CA ALA A 170 -6.65 -14.54 5.39
C ALA A 170 -7.44 -15.74 4.85
N ILE A 171 -6.81 -16.93 4.81
CA ILE A 171 -7.46 -18.18 4.38
C ILE A 171 -8.68 -18.50 5.25
N ALA A 172 -8.59 -18.31 6.57
CA ALA A 172 -9.70 -18.52 7.48
C ALA A 172 -10.87 -17.56 7.19
N ASP A 173 -10.56 -16.28 6.96
CA ASP A 173 -11.60 -15.27 6.71
C ASP A 173 -12.24 -15.46 5.32
N ILE A 174 -11.45 -15.79 4.28
CA ILE A 174 -11.95 -16.21 2.96
C ILE A 174 -12.89 -17.42 3.09
N SER A 175 -12.49 -18.44 3.84
CA SER A 175 -13.30 -19.63 4.04
C SER A 175 -14.61 -19.32 4.78
N SER A 176 -14.59 -18.35 5.70
CA SER A 176 -15.79 -17.90 6.42
C SER A 176 -16.76 -17.10 5.54
N ALA A 177 -16.25 -16.41 4.53
CA ALA A 177 -17.02 -15.60 3.59
C ALA A 177 -17.50 -16.40 2.35
N ALA A 178 -17.04 -17.63 2.16
CA ALA A 178 -17.40 -18.47 1.03
C ALA A 178 -18.93 -18.65 0.90
N GLY A 179 -19.45 -18.44 -0.31
CA GLY A 179 -20.84 -18.71 -0.68
C GLY A 179 -21.85 -17.61 -0.34
N SER A 180 -21.49 -16.60 0.44
CA SER A 180 -22.43 -15.51 0.79
C SER A 180 -21.80 -14.17 1.14
N GLY A 181 -20.48 -14.10 1.26
CA GLY A 181 -19.78 -12.96 1.81
C GLY A 181 -18.81 -12.30 0.84
N TRP A 182 -18.26 -11.20 1.32
CA TRP A 182 -17.18 -10.48 0.66
C TRP A 182 -15.88 -10.71 1.40
N PHE A 183 -14.79 -10.68 0.67
CA PHE A 183 -13.45 -10.61 1.24
C PHE A 183 -12.82 -9.29 0.82
N SER A 184 -12.59 -8.41 1.80
CA SER A 184 -11.90 -7.13 1.61
C SER A 184 -10.55 -7.16 2.29
N LEU A 185 -9.56 -6.54 1.67
CA LEU A 185 -8.23 -6.38 2.23
C LEU A 185 -7.70 -4.97 1.98
N GLY A 186 -7.04 -4.41 2.99
CA GLY A 186 -6.42 -3.10 2.97
C GLY A 186 -4.93 -3.23 2.74
N GLY A 187 -4.35 -2.33 1.94
CA GLY A 187 -2.93 -2.27 1.64
C GLY A 187 -2.32 -1.00 2.21
N ALA A 188 -1.31 -1.15 3.06
CA ALA A 188 -0.54 -0.06 3.64
C ALA A 188 0.95 -0.33 3.54
N SER A 189 1.73 0.71 3.34
CA SER A 189 3.18 0.62 3.27
C SER A 189 3.84 1.20 4.50
N ASP A 190 4.79 0.46 5.05
CA ASP A 190 5.77 1.01 5.97
C ASP A 190 6.86 1.68 5.13
N SER A 191 6.56 2.87 4.60
CA SER A 191 7.60 3.73 4.06
C SER A 191 8.52 4.11 5.22
N GLN A 192 9.56 3.31 5.43
CA GLN A 192 10.71 3.74 6.21
C GLN A 192 11.26 4.94 5.46
N SER A 193 10.84 6.15 5.84
CA SER A 193 11.69 7.32 5.73
C SER A 193 12.94 6.95 6.52
N GLN A 194 13.90 6.31 5.86
CA GLN A 194 15.27 6.25 6.33
C GLN A 194 15.66 7.71 6.47
N ALA A 195 15.52 8.25 7.68
CA ALA A 195 16.24 9.43 8.08
C ALA A 195 17.70 9.04 7.88
N VAL A 196 18.27 9.42 6.74
CA VAL A 196 19.69 9.32 6.48
C VAL A 196 20.33 9.97 7.71
N PRO A 197 21.02 9.20 8.57
CA PRO A 197 21.70 9.82 9.71
C PRO A 197 22.68 10.80 9.10
N GLU A 198 22.46 12.11 9.29
CA GLU A 198 23.40 13.11 8.80
C GLU A 198 24.78 12.68 9.27
N PRO A 199 25.76 12.49 8.36
CA PRO A 199 27.07 12.06 8.76
C PRO A 199 27.56 12.99 9.86
N ALA A 200 28.08 12.43 10.94
CA ALA A 200 28.79 13.16 12.00
C ALA A 200 29.90 14.10 11.45
N SER A 201 30.18 14.06 10.14
CA SER A 201 30.94 15.01 9.33
C SER A 201 30.50 16.49 9.51
N MET A 202 29.24 16.81 9.79
CA MET A 202 28.84 18.21 10.05
C MET A 202 29.30 18.70 11.44
N ALA A 203 29.43 17.81 12.42
CA ALA A 203 29.98 18.14 13.74
C ALA A 203 31.52 18.23 13.73
N ALA A 204 32.20 17.46 12.86
CA ALA A 204 33.66 17.44 12.77
C ALA A 204 34.27 18.70 12.13
N LEU A 205 33.52 19.39 11.25
CA LEU A 205 33.95 20.67 10.66
C LEU A 205 33.85 21.86 11.65
N GLY A 206 32.96 21.77 12.66
CA GLY A 206 32.85 22.78 13.72
C GLY A 206 33.95 22.69 14.77
N LEU A 207 34.41 21.49 15.11
CA LEU A 207 35.46 21.28 16.11
C LEU A 207 36.89 21.48 15.57
N GLY A 208 37.11 21.24 14.26
CA GLY A 208 38.41 21.49 13.61
C GLY A 208 38.77 22.99 13.51
N GLY A 209 37.78 23.87 13.37
CA GLY A 209 38.00 25.33 13.26
C GLY A 209 38.45 26.00 14.56
N LEU A 210 38.00 25.50 15.71
CA LEU A 210 38.34 26.07 17.03
C LEU A 210 39.74 25.68 17.53
N ALA A 211 40.31 24.57 17.06
CA ALA A 211 41.68 24.17 17.42
C ALA A 211 42.76 25.05 16.75
N LEU A 212 42.45 25.67 15.60
CA LEU A 212 43.38 26.55 14.88
C LEU A 212 43.49 27.97 15.45
N LEU A 213 42.51 28.42 16.25
CA LEU A 213 42.51 29.77 16.83
C LEU A 213 43.30 29.90 18.15
N ARG A 214 43.70 28.78 18.77
CA ARG A 214 44.43 28.83 20.06
C ARG A 214 45.95 28.94 19.94
N ARG A 215 46.52 28.88 18.74
CA ARG A 215 48.00 28.88 18.51
C ARG A 215 48.60 30.23 18.13
N ARG A 216 47.98 31.37 18.51
CA ARG A 216 48.57 32.69 18.22
C ARG A 216 48.44 33.70 19.36
N ARG A 217 48.94 33.38 20.56
CA ARG A 217 49.51 34.41 21.47
C ARG A 217 50.61 33.82 22.36
N LYS A 218 51.86 33.98 21.93
CA LYS A 218 53.01 34.10 22.83
C LYS A 218 54.05 34.99 22.15
N SER A 219 54.36 36.12 22.79
CA SER A 219 55.66 36.82 22.85
C SER A 219 55.48 38.33 23.03
N ALA A 220 55.66 38.79 24.27
CA ALA A 220 56.47 39.94 24.67
C ALA A 220 56.66 39.84 26.19
#